data_AF-A0A3N9XYK4-F1
#
_entry.id   AF-A0A3N9XYK4-F1
#
_cell.length_a   1.000
_cell.length_b   1.000
_cell.length_c   1.000
_cell.angle_alpha   90.00
_cell.angle_beta   90.00
_cell.angle_gamma   90.00
#
_symmetry.space_group_name_H-M   'P 1'
#
loop_
_entity.id
_entity.type
_entity.pdbx_description
1 polymer ?
#
loop_
_entity_poly.entity_id
_entity_poly.type
_entity_poly.pdbx_seq_one_letter_code
_entity_poly.pdbx_strand_id
1 'polypeptide(L)'
;MALLGNLRHRPVRRLVQLYLGLTLYGLSMALMIRSHLGLDPWDVFHQGLSELTGLSFGTVTIGVGALVLLLWIPLRQRPGLGTVSNVVVIGLVVDATLALLPAAGPLSVQIAMLVTGIVANGAATALYLGAQLGPGPRDGLMTGYVARRPGRSIRLVRTVIEVTVLALGWWLGGEVGVGTVAYALAIGPLAQFFIPLFAVPEGTAPDSAAPPPGNPAPATPTG
;
A
#
# COMPACT_ATOMS: atom_id res chain seq x y z
N MET A 1 -1.63 -21.02 -11.77
CA MET A 1 -0.78 -21.39 -10.62
C MET A 1 0.12 -20.21 -10.17
N ALA A 2 -0.43 -19.04 -9.85
CA ALA A 2 0.36 -17.89 -9.35
C ALA A 2 0.12 -17.58 -7.86
N LEU A 3 -0.90 -18.21 -7.26
CA LEU A 3 -1.30 -18.02 -5.85
C LEU A 3 -0.28 -18.57 -4.83
N LEU A 4 0.55 -19.53 -5.25
CA LEU A 4 1.53 -20.23 -4.42
C LEU A 4 2.99 -20.06 -4.92
N GLY A 5 3.20 -19.39 -6.04
CA GLY A 5 4.51 -19.32 -6.71
C GLY A 5 5.57 -18.58 -5.90
N ASN A 6 5.19 -17.50 -5.19
CA ASN A 6 6.11 -16.65 -4.43
C ASN A 6 6.42 -17.12 -3.00
N LEU A 7 5.72 -18.15 -2.49
CA LEU A 7 6.01 -18.74 -1.18
C LEU A 7 7.16 -19.76 -1.24
N ARG A 8 7.69 -20.06 -2.44
CA ARG A 8 8.76 -21.04 -2.65
C ARG A 8 10.07 -20.71 -1.93
N HIS A 9 10.33 -19.45 -1.62
CA HIS A 9 11.55 -19.02 -0.92
C HIS A 9 11.23 -18.18 0.33
N ARG A 10 11.52 -18.76 1.50
CA ARG A 10 11.33 -18.16 2.84
C ARG A 10 9.89 -17.69 3.13
N PRO A 11 8.88 -18.59 3.08
CA PRO A 11 7.47 -18.23 3.25
C PRO A 11 7.19 -17.61 4.62
N VAL A 12 7.78 -18.17 5.68
CA VAL A 12 7.63 -17.66 7.05
C VAL A 12 8.12 -16.22 7.15
N ARG A 13 9.31 -15.91 6.61
CA ARG A 13 9.86 -14.55 6.64
C ARG A 13 8.94 -13.56 5.89
N ARG A 14 8.47 -13.93 4.70
CA ARG A 14 7.58 -13.06 3.90
C ARG A 14 6.23 -12.83 4.59
N LEU A 15 5.65 -13.86 5.19
CA LEU A 15 4.39 -13.74 5.94
C LEU A 15 4.54 -12.91 7.21
N VAL A 16 5.60 -13.16 8.00
CA VAL A 16 5.90 -12.36 9.20
C VAL A 16 6.12 -10.91 8.82
N GLN A 17 6.91 -10.65 7.76
CA GLN A 17 7.17 -9.30 7.28
C GLN A 17 5.88 -8.61 6.79
N LEU A 18 5.01 -9.34 6.08
CA LEU A 18 3.70 -8.83 5.65
C LEU A 18 2.86 -8.44 6.87
N TYR A 19 2.58 -9.36 7.79
CA TYR A 19 1.69 -9.10 8.91
C TYR A 19 2.25 -8.06 9.88
N LEU A 20 3.56 -8.05 10.12
CA LEU A 20 4.20 -6.98 10.90
C LEU A 20 4.02 -5.62 10.21
N GLY A 21 4.20 -5.56 8.88
CA GLY A 21 3.96 -4.36 8.10
C GLY A 21 2.51 -3.89 8.16
N LEU A 22 1.54 -4.80 7.99
CA LEU A 22 0.11 -4.46 8.03
C LEU A 22 -0.35 -4.01 9.42
N THR A 23 0.12 -4.66 10.49
CA THR A 23 -0.16 -4.25 11.87
C THR A 23 0.44 -2.87 12.13
N LEU A 24 1.71 -2.64 11.78
CA LEU A 24 2.33 -1.33 11.93
C LEU A 24 1.60 -0.25 11.12
N TYR A 25 1.08 -0.60 9.94
CA TYR A 25 0.28 0.30 9.12
C TYR A 25 -0.99 0.74 9.86
N GLY A 26 -1.79 -0.19 10.37
CA GLY A 26 -2.99 0.13 11.13
C GLY A 26 -2.71 0.95 12.40
N LEU A 27 -1.62 0.64 13.13
CA LEU A 27 -1.18 1.44 14.27
C LEU A 27 -0.82 2.87 13.84
N SER A 28 -0.09 3.01 12.73
CA SER A 28 0.33 4.32 12.21
C SER A 28 -0.86 5.20 11.84
N MET A 29 -1.89 4.62 11.21
CA MET A 29 -3.13 5.32 10.88
C MET A 29 -3.84 5.79 12.16
N ALA A 30 -3.98 4.91 13.16
CA ALA A 30 -4.62 5.28 14.42
C ALA A 30 -3.90 6.42 15.15
N LEU A 31 -2.56 6.44 15.12
CA LEU A 31 -1.76 7.56 15.66
C LEU A 31 -2.03 8.87 14.91
N MET A 32 -2.08 8.83 13.58
CA MET A 32 -2.38 10.01 12.77
C MET A 32 -3.82 10.51 13.01
N ILE A 33 -4.81 9.61 13.08
CA ILE A 33 -6.20 9.93 13.41
C ILE A 33 -6.33 10.56 14.79
N ARG A 34 -5.66 9.98 15.81
CA ARG A 34 -5.70 10.55 17.16
C ARG A 34 -4.94 11.86 17.30
N SER A 35 -4.05 12.19 16.36
CA SER A 35 -3.33 13.46 16.42
C SER A 35 -4.24 14.68 16.22
N HIS A 36 -5.34 14.56 15.47
CA HIS A 36 -6.20 15.70 15.11
C HIS A 36 -5.45 16.87 14.45
N LEU A 37 -4.41 16.55 13.69
CA LEU A 37 -3.61 17.52 12.93
C LEU A 37 -3.76 17.36 11.41
N GLY A 38 -4.65 16.49 10.95
CA GLY A 38 -4.86 16.15 9.54
C GLY A 38 -4.27 14.80 9.12
N LEU A 39 -4.88 14.22 8.08
CA LEU A 39 -4.63 12.86 7.60
C LEU A 39 -4.03 12.80 6.20
N ASP A 40 -3.58 11.62 5.76
CA ASP A 40 -3.22 11.41 4.36
C ASP A 40 -4.48 11.34 3.46
N PRO A 41 -4.35 11.57 2.14
CA PRO A 41 -5.49 11.67 1.22
C PRO A 41 -6.57 10.59 1.36
N TRP A 42 -6.16 9.33 1.53
CA TRP A 42 -7.13 8.23 1.63
C TRP A 42 -7.80 8.18 2.99
N ASP A 43 -7.08 8.53 4.03
CA ASP A 43 -7.61 8.56 5.39
C ASP A 43 -8.54 9.74 5.62
N VAL A 44 -8.31 10.87 4.95
CA VAL A 44 -9.30 11.96 4.86
C VAL A 44 -10.61 11.44 4.25
N PHE A 45 -10.54 10.63 3.19
CA PHE A 45 -11.72 10.03 2.58
C PHE A 45 -12.39 8.98 3.45
N HIS A 46 -11.62 8.08 4.06
CA HIS A 46 -12.15 7.09 5.00
C HIS A 46 -12.82 7.77 6.20
N GLN A 47 -12.23 8.83 6.74
CA GLN A 47 -12.79 9.59 7.84
C GLN A 47 -14.11 10.25 7.42
N GLY A 48 -14.13 11.00 6.32
CA GLY A 48 -15.36 11.65 5.85
C GLY A 48 -16.49 10.65 5.59
N LEU A 49 -16.17 9.47 5.04
CA LEU A 49 -17.17 8.42 4.84
C LEU A 49 -17.61 7.74 6.15
N SER A 50 -16.70 7.60 7.13
CA SER A 50 -17.02 7.11 8.48
C SER A 50 -17.97 8.07 9.21
N GLU A 51 -17.72 9.37 9.13
CA GLU A 51 -18.59 10.40 9.70
C GLU A 51 -19.96 10.46 9.00
N LEU A 52 -20.00 10.31 7.67
CA LEU A 52 -21.24 10.28 6.89
C LEU A 52 -22.10 9.04 7.19
N THR A 53 -21.48 7.86 7.31
CA THR A 53 -22.20 6.58 7.42
C THR A 53 -22.43 6.13 8.86
N GLY A 54 -21.69 6.66 9.83
CA GLY A 54 -21.68 6.21 11.22
C GLY A 54 -20.97 4.86 11.43
N LEU A 55 -20.35 4.29 10.38
CA LEU A 55 -19.55 3.07 10.49
C LEU A 55 -18.18 3.39 11.09
N SER A 56 -17.56 2.40 11.76
CA SER A 56 -16.19 2.56 12.27
C SER A 56 -15.20 2.85 11.14
N PHE A 57 -14.13 3.57 11.46
CA PHE A 57 -13.09 3.92 10.49
C PHE A 57 -12.53 2.67 9.80
N GLY A 58 -12.21 1.62 10.57
CA GLY A 58 -11.71 0.35 10.05
C GLY A 58 -12.70 -0.37 9.14
N THR A 59 -13.99 -0.34 9.46
CA THR A 59 -15.05 -0.92 8.60
C THR A 59 -15.11 -0.19 7.26
N VAL A 60 -15.02 1.15 7.28
CA VAL A 60 -14.99 1.97 6.07
C VAL A 60 -13.74 1.68 5.24
N THR A 61 -12.56 1.60 5.86
CA THR A 61 -11.31 1.20 5.19
C THR A 61 -11.46 -0.16 4.50
N ILE A 62 -12.08 -1.14 5.16
CA ILE A 62 -12.33 -2.47 4.57
C ILE A 62 -13.29 -2.36 3.37
N GLY A 63 -14.40 -1.62 3.53
CA GLY A 63 -15.40 -1.45 2.48
C GLY A 63 -14.85 -0.75 1.24
N VAL A 64 -14.11 0.36 1.43
CA VAL A 64 -13.44 1.08 0.33
C VAL A 64 -12.36 0.20 -0.30
N GLY A 65 -11.56 -0.50 0.49
CA GLY A 65 -10.58 -1.45 -0.01
C GLY A 65 -11.21 -2.53 -0.89
N ALA A 66 -12.32 -3.14 -0.45
CA ALA A 66 -13.08 -4.11 -1.24
C ALA A 66 -13.62 -3.49 -2.54
N LEU A 67 -14.16 -2.27 -2.50
CA LEU A 67 -14.63 -1.54 -3.69
C LEU A 67 -13.48 -1.31 -4.69
N VAL A 68 -12.32 -0.89 -4.23
CA VAL A 68 -11.13 -0.72 -5.09
C VAL A 68 -10.69 -2.04 -5.70
N LEU A 69 -10.78 -3.15 -4.97
CA LEU A 69 -10.50 -4.48 -5.53
C LEU A 69 -11.53 -4.91 -6.58
N LEU A 70 -12.80 -4.51 -6.46
CA LEU A 70 -13.78 -4.72 -7.53
C LEU A 70 -13.41 -3.93 -8.79
N LEU A 71 -12.85 -2.73 -8.63
CA LEU A 71 -12.32 -1.96 -9.76
C LEU A 71 -11.15 -2.66 -10.46
N TRP A 72 -10.50 -3.66 -9.85
CA TRP A 72 -9.46 -4.44 -10.53
C TRP A 72 -10.01 -5.46 -11.53
N ILE A 73 -11.30 -5.82 -11.46
CA ILE A 73 -11.94 -6.75 -12.40
C ILE A 73 -11.74 -6.28 -13.86
N PRO A 74 -12.08 -5.03 -14.24
CA PRO A 74 -11.79 -4.55 -15.58
C PRO A 74 -10.28 -4.49 -15.85
N LEU A 75 -9.42 -4.30 -14.84
CA LEU A 75 -7.96 -4.32 -14.95
C LEU A 75 -7.37 -5.73 -15.10
N ARG A 76 -8.16 -6.80 -14.97
CA ARG A 76 -7.72 -8.22 -15.06
C ARG A 76 -6.49 -8.52 -14.18
N GLN A 77 -6.32 -7.77 -13.09
CA GLN A 77 -5.31 -8.05 -12.09
C GLN A 77 -5.88 -9.01 -11.05
N ARG A 78 -5.10 -10.02 -10.67
CA ARG A 78 -5.51 -10.98 -9.65
C ARG A 78 -4.99 -10.50 -8.29
N PRO A 79 -5.86 -10.24 -7.30
CA PRO A 79 -5.40 -9.87 -5.96
C PRO A 79 -4.57 -10.99 -5.35
N GLY A 80 -3.45 -10.63 -4.71
CA GLY A 80 -2.62 -11.57 -3.95
C GLY A 80 -3.10 -11.72 -2.51
N LEU A 81 -2.47 -12.64 -1.76
CA LEU A 81 -2.73 -12.80 -0.33
C LEU A 81 -2.45 -11.50 0.43
N GLY A 82 -1.36 -10.80 0.08
CA GLY A 82 -1.00 -9.51 0.65
C GLY A 82 -2.06 -8.44 0.37
N THR A 83 -2.68 -8.46 -0.80
CA THR A 83 -3.74 -7.52 -1.20
C THR A 83 -4.98 -7.66 -0.33
N VAL A 84 -5.49 -8.88 -0.16
CA VAL A 84 -6.68 -9.14 0.68
C VAL A 84 -6.36 -8.92 2.16
N SER A 85 -5.20 -9.39 2.60
CA SER A 85 -4.76 -9.20 3.99
C SER A 85 -4.58 -7.72 4.32
N ASN A 86 -4.10 -6.91 3.38
CA ASN A 86 -3.93 -5.47 3.56
C ASN A 86 -5.27 -4.81 3.91
N VAL A 87 -6.32 -5.07 3.14
CA VAL A 87 -7.66 -4.54 3.41
C VAL A 87 -8.16 -4.93 4.80
N VAL A 88 -8.14 -6.23 5.10
CA VAL A 88 -8.76 -6.77 6.31
C VAL A 88 -7.95 -6.42 7.56
N VAL A 89 -6.65 -6.70 7.55
CA VAL A 89 -5.79 -6.54 8.74
C VAL A 89 -5.65 -5.08 9.11
N ILE A 90 -5.46 -4.17 8.13
CA ILE A 90 -5.31 -2.75 8.43
C ILE A 90 -6.58 -2.20 9.07
N GLY A 91 -7.76 -2.50 8.50
CA GLY A 91 -9.04 -2.06 9.05
C GLY A 91 -9.31 -2.58 10.46
N LEU A 92 -9.04 -3.86 10.73
CA LEU A 92 -9.19 -4.42 12.07
C LEU A 92 -8.22 -3.81 13.08
N VAL A 93 -6.96 -3.61 12.67
CA VAL A 93 -5.92 -3.08 13.55
C VAL A 93 -6.14 -1.60 13.85
N VAL A 94 -6.59 -0.79 12.90
CA VAL A 94 -6.87 0.63 13.16
C VAL A 94 -8.01 0.78 14.16
N ASP A 95 -9.11 0.03 14.02
CA ASP A 95 -10.21 0.06 15.00
C ASP A 95 -9.77 -0.43 16.39
N ALA A 96 -9.05 -1.56 16.44
CA ALA A 96 -8.52 -2.07 17.70
C ALA A 96 -7.57 -1.07 18.37
N THR A 97 -6.71 -0.41 17.59
CA THR A 97 -5.79 0.59 18.12
C THR A 97 -6.55 1.83 18.57
N LEU A 98 -7.51 2.33 17.79
CA LEU A 98 -8.34 3.49 18.17
C LEU A 98 -9.19 3.27 19.42
N ALA A 99 -9.58 2.02 19.70
CA ALA A 99 -10.29 1.63 20.92
C ALA A 99 -9.37 1.61 22.15
N LEU A 100 -8.09 1.28 21.98
CA LEU A 100 -7.10 1.20 23.05
C LEU A 100 -6.35 2.54 23.28
N LEU A 101 -6.22 3.34 22.23
CA LEU A 101 -5.44 4.56 22.23
C LEU A 101 -6.30 5.71 22.80
N PRO A 102 -5.89 6.32 23.93
CA PRO A 102 -6.66 7.41 24.53
C PRO A 102 -6.70 8.63 23.61
N ALA A 103 -7.66 9.52 23.87
CA ALA A 103 -7.73 10.80 23.18
C ALA A 103 -6.41 11.58 23.31
N ALA A 104 -6.05 12.29 22.24
CA ALA A 104 -4.89 13.15 22.27
C ALA A 104 -4.98 14.18 23.41
N GLY A 105 -3.89 14.27 24.17
CA GLY A 105 -3.73 15.30 25.19
C GLY A 105 -3.23 16.62 24.60
N PRO A 106 -2.22 17.27 25.21
CA PRO A 106 -1.72 18.56 24.73
C PRO A 106 -1.11 18.46 23.33
N LEU A 107 -0.96 19.62 22.67
CA LEU A 107 -0.43 19.72 21.31
C LEU A 107 0.91 18.99 21.10
N SER A 108 1.78 18.93 22.12
CA SER A 108 3.04 18.18 22.05
C SER A 108 2.82 16.67 21.82
N VAL A 109 1.81 16.08 22.46
CA VAL A 109 1.45 14.67 22.28
C VAL A 109 0.85 14.46 20.90
N GLN A 110 0.01 15.38 20.43
CA GLN A 110 -0.55 15.34 19.07
C GLN A 110 0.54 15.36 18.00
N ILE A 111 1.51 16.28 18.13
CA ILE A 111 2.65 16.37 17.22
C ILE A 111 3.48 15.08 17.27
N ALA A 112 3.75 14.55 18.46
CA ALA A 112 4.49 13.29 18.61
C ALA A 112 3.76 12.10 17.97
N MET A 113 2.45 12.01 18.16
CA MET A 113 1.60 10.99 17.51
C MET A 113 1.62 11.13 15.99
N LEU A 114 1.47 12.35 15.47
CA LEU A 114 1.51 12.62 14.02
C LEU A 114 2.87 12.23 13.43
N VAL A 115 3.97 12.72 13.99
CA VAL A 115 5.32 12.46 13.47
C VAL A 115 5.63 10.96 13.53
N THR A 116 5.33 10.31 14.66
CA THR A 116 5.53 8.87 14.82
C THR A 116 4.67 8.09 13.83
N GLY A 117 3.40 8.50 13.66
CA GLY A 117 2.48 7.92 12.69
C GLY A 117 3.00 8.01 11.26
N ILE A 118 3.44 9.19 10.81
CA ILE A 118 3.98 9.39 9.45
C ILE A 118 5.22 8.50 9.21
N VAL A 119 6.16 8.47 10.16
CA VAL A 119 7.39 7.66 10.02
C VAL A 119 7.06 6.16 10.04
N ALA A 120 6.20 5.72 10.97
CA ALA A 120 5.75 4.35 11.07
C ALA A 120 4.99 3.92 9.81
N ASN A 121 4.19 4.80 9.21
CA ASN A 121 3.45 4.54 7.98
C ASN A 121 4.39 4.30 6.79
N GLY A 122 5.45 5.10 6.67
CA GLY A 122 6.50 4.89 5.66
C GLY A 122 7.21 3.54 5.82
N ALA A 123 7.59 3.19 7.05
CA ALA A 123 8.23 1.91 7.36
C ALA A 123 7.28 0.72 7.12
N ALA A 124 6.03 0.83 7.56
CA ALA A 124 4.99 -0.17 7.35
C ALA A 124 4.74 -0.44 5.87
N THR A 125 4.66 0.63 5.06
CA THR A 125 4.50 0.55 3.61
C THR A 125 5.63 -0.25 2.97
N ALA A 126 6.89 0.05 3.34
CA ALA A 126 8.04 -0.68 2.85
C ALA A 126 8.09 -2.14 3.33
N LEU A 127 7.71 -2.42 4.58
CA LEU A 127 7.63 -3.78 5.11
C LEU A 127 6.65 -4.64 4.30
N TYR A 128 5.41 -4.18 4.13
CA TYR A 128 4.38 -4.99 3.48
C TYR A 128 4.66 -5.12 1.97
N LEU A 129 5.09 -4.05 1.28
CA LEU A 129 5.46 -4.12 -0.14
C LEU A 129 6.69 -5.01 -0.34
N GLY A 130 7.67 -4.91 0.56
CA GLY A 130 8.88 -5.72 0.54
C GLY A 130 8.60 -7.23 0.64
N ALA A 131 7.49 -7.65 1.26
CA ALA A 131 7.10 -9.06 1.30
C ALA A 131 6.75 -9.66 -0.07
N GLN A 132 6.43 -8.82 -1.07
CA GLN A 132 6.08 -9.20 -2.45
C GLN A 132 4.95 -10.25 -2.53
N LEU A 133 3.96 -10.17 -1.63
CA LEU A 133 2.79 -11.05 -1.60
C LEU A 133 1.54 -10.44 -2.27
N GLY A 134 1.73 -9.33 -3.00
CA GLY A 134 0.70 -8.57 -3.69
C GLY A 134 0.64 -7.13 -3.19
N PRO A 135 0.41 -6.14 -4.08
CA PRO A 135 0.29 -4.74 -3.69
C PRO A 135 -1.04 -4.48 -2.96
N GLY A 136 -1.13 -3.38 -2.20
CA GLY A 136 -2.39 -2.92 -1.64
C GLY A 136 -3.39 -2.52 -2.74
N PRO A 137 -4.71 -2.43 -2.45
CA PRO A 137 -5.74 -2.10 -3.45
C PRO A 137 -5.45 -0.79 -4.21
N ARG A 138 -5.03 0.24 -3.48
CA ARG A 138 -4.61 1.55 -4.02
C ARG A 138 -3.42 1.41 -4.98
N ASP A 139 -2.39 0.68 -4.57
CA ASP A 139 -1.15 0.54 -5.33
C ASP A 139 -1.34 -0.30 -6.60
N GLY A 140 -2.16 -1.35 -6.54
CA GLY A 140 -2.51 -2.12 -7.73
C GLY A 140 -3.44 -1.39 -8.68
N LEU A 141 -4.33 -0.49 -8.18
CA LEU A 141 -5.12 0.38 -9.05
C LEU A 141 -4.22 1.29 -9.90
N MET A 142 -3.23 1.93 -9.26
CA MET A 142 -2.26 2.80 -9.95
C MET A 142 -1.42 2.03 -10.97
N THR A 143 -0.76 0.96 -10.53
CA THR A 143 0.14 0.16 -11.37
C THR A 143 -0.60 -0.55 -12.50
N GLY A 144 -1.79 -1.07 -12.23
CA GLY A 144 -2.60 -1.76 -13.23
C GLY A 144 -3.19 -0.83 -14.28
N TYR A 145 -3.55 0.40 -13.91
CA TYR A 145 -4.01 1.39 -14.88
C TYR A 145 -2.89 1.73 -15.87
N VAL A 146 -1.67 1.95 -15.38
CA VAL A 146 -0.50 2.26 -16.21
C VAL A 146 -0.11 1.05 -17.08
N ALA A 147 -0.16 -0.17 -16.55
CA ALA A 147 0.10 -1.39 -17.31
C ALA A 147 -0.85 -1.55 -18.51
N ARG A 148 -2.09 -1.04 -18.41
CA ARG A 148 -3.09 -1.03 -19.49
C ARG A 148 -2.96 0.17 -20.43
N ARG A 149 -2.27 1.23 -20.03
CA ARG A 149 -2.10 2.49 -20.79
C ARG A 149 -0.61 2.86 -20.85
N PRO A 150 0.23 2.10 -21.60
CA PRO A 150 1.65 2.39 -21.70
C PRO A 150 1.87 3.83 -22.18
N GLY A 151 2.76 4.58 -21.51
CA GLY A 151 3.06 5.98 -21.83
C GLY A 151 2.48 7.00 -20.85
N ARG A 152 1.62 6.61 -19.90
CA ARG A 152 1.20 7.50 -18.80
C ARG A 152 2.15 7.41 -17.62
N SER A 153 2.49 8.58 -17.06
CA SER A 153 3.33 8.69 -15.87
C SER A 153 2.61 8.14 -14.63
N ILE A 154 3.25 7.19 -13.92
CA ILE A 154 2.76 6.67 -12.63
C ILE A 154 2.58 7.81 -11.63
N ARG A 155 3.47 8.81 -11.64
CA ARG A 155 3.37 9.99 -10.77
C ARG A 155 2.08 10.77 -11.04
N LEU A 156 1.76 11.01 -12.32
CA LEU A 156 0.53 11.73 -12.69
C LEU A 156 -0.72 10.98 -12.24
N VAL A 157 -0.80 9.66 -12.50
CA VAL A 157 -1.95 8.84 -12.10
C VAL A 157 -2.12 8.84 -10.58
N ARG A 158 -1.02 8.69 -9.84
CA ARG A 158 -1.00 8.77 -8.38
C ARG A 158 -1.51 10.12 -7.89
N THR A 159 -0.98 11.22 -8.41
CA THR A 159 -1.38 12.58 -8.00
C THR A 159 -2.86 12.84 -8.29
N VAL A 160 -3.37 12.46 -9.47
CA VAL A 160 -4.80 12.64 -9.78
C VAL A 160 -5.66 11.87 -8.79
N ILE A 161 -5.37 10.60 -8.54
CA ILE A 161 -6.14 9.77 -7.61
C ILE A 161 -6.06 10.36 -6.19
N GLU A 162 -4.87 10.70 -5.71
CA GLU A 162 -4.69 11.28 -4.37
C GLU A 162 -5.43 12.60 -4.20
N VAL A 163 -5.33 13.51 -5.18
CA VAL A 163 -6.04 14.80 -5.14
C VAL A 163 -7.55 14.61 -5.20
N THR A 164 -8.04 13.70 -6.05
CA THR A 164 -9.49 13.42 -6.14
C THR A 164 -10.02 12.85 -4.83
N VAL A 165 -9.34 11.85 -4.26
CA VAL A 165 -9.78 11.21 -3.01
C VAL A 165 -9.68 12.19 -1.84
N LEU A 166 -8.60 12.98 -1.75
CA LEU A 166 -8.47 14.06 -0.76
C LEU A 166 -9.61 15.07 -0.87
N ALA A 167 -9.91 15.55 -2.08
CA ALA A 167 -10.96 16.54 -2.30
C ALA A 167 -12.35 15.99 -1.94
N LEU A 168 -12.65 14.74 -2.32
CA LEU A 168 -13.89 14.07 -1.93
C LEU A 168 -13.97 13.88 -0.43
N GLY A 169 -12.90 13.39 0.20
CA GLY A 169 -12.85 13.20 1.64
C GLY A 169 -13.04 14.48 2.42
N TRP A 170 -12.38 15.56 1.99
CA TRP A 170 -12.52 16.87 2.62
C TRP A 170 -13.95 17.41 2.47
N TRP A 171 -14.55 17.23 1.30
CA TRP A 171 -15.95 17.59 1.08
C TRP A 171 -16.93 16.79 1.96
N LEU A 172 -16.59 15.54 2.27
CA LEU A 172 -17.35 14.67 3.18
C LEU A 172 -17.11 14.96 4.68
N GLY A 173 -16.26 15.94 5.02
CA GLY A 173 -15.96 16.31 6.42
C GLY A 173 -14.64 15.76 6.96
N GLY A 174 -13.89 14.99 6.18
CA GLY A 174 -12.59 14.46 6.59
C GLY A 174 -11.58 15.54 6.94
N GLU A 175 -10.71 15.23 7.90
CA GLU A 175 -9.83 16.21 8.52
C GLU A 175 -8.58 16.50 7.68
N VAL A 176 -8.52 17.72 7.15
CA VAL A 176 -7.36 18.24 6.41
C VAL A 176 -6.65 19.28 7.27
N GLY A 177 -5.34 19.11 7.46
CA GLY A 177 -4.55 19.99 8.33
C GLY A 177 -3.06 20.01 8.01
N VAL A 178 -2.28 20.52 8.95
CA VAL A 178 -0.81 20.60 8.84
C VAL A 178 -0.16 19.23 8.66
N GLY A 179 -0.75 18.19 9.26
CA GLY A 179 -0.39 16.79 9.11
C GLY A 179 -0.60 16.25 7.71
N THR A 180 -1.64 16.69 7.00
CA THR A 180 -1.85 16.33 5.58
C THR A 180 -0.72 16.85 4.71
N VAL A 181 -0.30 18.10 4.92
CA VAL A 181 0.83 18.71 4.20
C VAL A 181 2.14 18.02 4.59
N ALA A 182 2.37 17.80 5.89
CA ALA A 182 3.55 17.10 6.38
C ALA A 182 3.66 15.69 5.81
N TYR A 183 2.56 14.93 5.75
CA TYR A 183 2.52 13.60 5.15
C TYR A 183 2.88 13.66 3.65
N ALA A 184 2.27 14.56 2.88
CA ALA A 184 2.53 14.70 1.45
C ALA A 184 4.00 14.99 1.15
N LEU A 185 4.66 15.81 1.98
CA LEU A 185 6.08 16.13 1.85
C LEU A 185 7.00 14.99 2.33
N ALA A 186 6.63 14.28 3.40
CA ALA A 186 7.48 13.28 4.05
C ALA A 186 7.39 11.89 3.42
N ILE A 187 6.23 11.48 2.91
CA ILE A 187 6.01 10.09 2.48
C ILE A 187 6.91 9.67 1.32
N GLY A 188 7.24 10.59 0.40
CA GLY A 188 8.15 10.35 -0.71
C GLY A 188 9.57 10.00 -0.23
N PRO A 189 10.25 10.89 0.51
CA PRO A 189 11.54 10.61 1.13
C PRO A 189 11.55 9.38 2.04
N LEU A 190 10.52 9.18 2.87
CA LEU A 190 10.43 8.02 3.75
C LEU A 190 10.32 6.71 2.96
N ALA A 191 9.54 6.69 1.87
CA ALA A 191 9.47 5.52 1.00
C ALA A 191 10.83 5.22 0.34
N GLN A 192 11.53 6.25 -0.15
CA GLN A 192 12.88 6.08 -0.72
C GLN A 192 13.88 5.52 0.29
N PHE A 193 13.76 5.90 1.56
CA PHE A 193 14.62 5.41 2.63
C PHE A 193 14.28 3.97 3.05
N PHE A 194 13.01 3.66 3.30
CA PHE A 194 12.62 2.37 3.89
C PHE A 194 12.49 1.23 2.86
N ILE A 195 12.10 1.50 1.61
CA ILE A 195 11.91 0.45 0.60
C ILE A 195 13.18 -0.39 0.40
N PRO A 196 14.38 0.20 0.19
CA PRO A 196 15.62 -0.59 0.05
C PRO A 196 15.95 -1.42 1.29
N LEU A 197 15.64 -0.91 2.48
CA LEU A 197 15.95 -1.57 3.76
C LEU A 197 15.13 -2.85 3.97
N PHE A 198 13.88 -2.86 3.51
CA PHE A 198 12.95 -3.98 3.70
C PHE A 198 12.70 -4.81 2.43
N ALA A 199 13.35 -4.45 1.31
CA ALA A 199 13.27 -5.23 0.09
C ALA A 199 13.80 -6.66 0.34
N VAL A 200 12.97 -7.65 0.03
CA VAL A 200 13.43 -9.05 -0.03
C VAL A 200 14.16 -9.21 -1.36
N PRO A 201 15.45 -9.58 -1.38
CA PRO A 201 16.14 -9.84 -2.65
C PRO A 201 15.35 -10.88 -3.43
N GLU A 202 15.00 -10.55 -4.67
CA GLU A 202 14.56 -11.57 -5.62
C GLU A 202 15.74 -12.53 -5.75
N GLY A 203 15.54 -13.79 -5.33
CA GLY A 203 16.53 -14.81 -5.61
C GLY A 203 16.70 -14.81 -7.12
N THR A 204 17.92 -14.48 -7.56
CA THR A 204 18.37 -14.46 -8.95
C THR A 204 17.51 -15.40 -9.80
N ALA A 205 16.59 -14.85 -10.59
CA ALA A 205 16.19 -15.56 -11.79
C ALA A 205 17.51 -15.90 -12.49
N PRO A 206 17.75 -17.15 -12.92
CA PRO A 206 18.99 -17.47 -13.60
C PRO A 206 19.06 -16.63 -14.87
N ASP A 207 19.74 -15.48 -14.80
CA ASP A 207 20.35 -14.86 -15.94
C ASP A 207 21.32 -15.90 -16.50
N SER A 208 21.20 -16.15 -17.80
CA SER A 208 21.96 -17.13 -18.60
C SER A 208 21.31 -18.51 -18.75
N ALA A 209 20.12 -18.57 -19.34
CA ALA A 209 19.99 -19.49 -20.47
C ALA A 209 20.73 -18.84 -21.65
N ALA A 210 22.06 -19.04 -21.69
CA ALA A 210 22.79 -18.89 -22.94
C ALA A 210 22.03 -19.68 -24.02
N PRO A 211 21.85 -19.14 -25.24
CA PRO A 211 21.21 -19.90 -26.30
C PRO A 211 21.96 -21.23 -26.45
N PRO A 212 21.26 -22.37 -26.55
CA PRO A 212 21.92 -23.66 -26.73
C PRO A 212 22.85 -23.56 -27.96
N PRO A 213 24.06 -24.14 -27.92
CA PRO A 213 24.93 -24.14 -29.08
C PRO A 213 24.14 -24.66 -30.28
N GLY A 214 23.99 -23.81 -31.29
CA GLY A 214 23.21 -24.08 -32.47
C GLY A 214 23.65 -25.40 -33.09
N ASN A 215 22.70 -26.28 -33.31
CA ASN A 215 22.91 -27.51 -34.07
C ASN A 215 23.47 -27.12 -35.45
N PRO A 216 24.60 -27.68 -35.92
CA PRO A 216 25.12 -27.35 -37.24
C PRO A 216 24.06 -27.68 -38.30
N ALA A 217 23.80 -26.70 -39.18
CA ALA A 217 22.86 -26.85 -40.28
C ALA A 217 23.24 -28.07 -41.15
N PRO A 218 22.26 -28.86 -41.66
CA PRO A 218 22.56 -29.94 -42.57
C PRO A 218 23.16 -29.35 -43.86
N ALA A 219 24.34 -29.87 -44.24
CA ALA A 219 24.96 -29.56 -45.52
C ALA A 219 24.00 -29.91 -46.65
N THR A 220 23.66 -28.93 -47.49
CA THR A 220 23.03 -29.15 -48.77
C THR A 220 23.98 -29.96 -49.66
N PRO A 221 23.55 -31.10 -50.22
CA PRO A 221 24.33 -31.76 -51.26
C PRO A 221 24.19 -30.93 -52.54
N THR A 222 25.29 -30.34 -52.99
CA THR A 222 25.43 -29.88 -54.38
C THR A 222 25.54 -31.10 -55.28
N GLY A 223 24.50 -31.37 -56.05
CA GLY A 223 24.46 -32.34 -57.14
C GLY A 223 23.53 -31.82 -58.22
#